data_AF-A0A7J7SCP7-F1
#
_entry.id   AF-A0A7J7SCP7-F1
#
_cell.length_a   1.000
_cell.length_b   1.000
_cell.length_c   1.000
_cell.angle_alpha   90.00
_cell.angle_beta   90.00
_cell.angle_gamma   90.00
#
_symmetry.space_group_name_H-M   'P 1'
#
loop_
_entity.id
_entity.type
_entity.pdbx_description
1 polymer ?
#
loop_
_entity_poly.entity_id
_entity_poly.type
_entity_poly.pdbx_seq_one_letter_code
_entity_poly.pdbx_strand_id
1 'polypeptide(L)'
;MNDPSQPNEEGITALHNAICGANYPIVDFLIAAGANVNSPDSHGWTPLHCAASCNDTAICTALVQHGAAIFATTLSDGATAIEKCDPYREGYGDCATYLADVEQSMGLMHNGMVYALWDYSAEFGDELSFREGESVTVLRRDGPEETDWWWATLHGQEGYVPRNYFGLFPRVKAQRSKV
;
A
#
# COMPACT_ATOMS: atom_id res chain seq x y z
N MET A 1 -13.90 17.63 12.84
CA MET A 1 -13.06 17.79 11.64
C MET A 1 -13.48 16.66 10.70
N ASN A 2 -13.87 16.95 9.46
CA ASN A 2 -14.31 15.90 8.52
C ASN A 2 -13.14 14.95 8.23
N ASP A 3 -13.44 13.66 8.12
CA ASP A 3 -12.48 12.66 7.66
C ASP A 3 -12.05 13.00 6.21
N PRO A 4 -10.77 13.32 5.96
CA PRO A 4 -10.29 13.67 4.61
C PRO A 4 -10.37 12.50 3.62
N SER A 5 -10.73 11.30 4.09
CA SER A 5 -10.85 10.09 3.31
C SER A 5 -12.26 9.80 2.80
N GLN A 6 -13.25 10.67 3.08
CA GLN A 6 -14.61 10.48 2.57
C GLN A 6 -14.63 10.47 1.03
N PRO A 7 -15.14 9.41 0.40
CA PRO A 7 -15.23 9.31 -1.05
C PRO A 7 -16.52 9.95 -1.61
N ASN A 8 -16.54 10.18 -2.91
CA ASN A 8 -17.78 10.41 -3.67
C ASN A 8 -18.52 9.07 -3.94
N GLU A 9 -19.62 9.11 -4.71
CA GLU A 9 -20.42 7.92 -5.06
C GLU A 9 -19.65 6.85 -5.86
N GLU A 10 -18.53 7.22 -6.49
CA GLU A 10 -17.67 6.32 -7.26
C GLU A 10 -16.49 5.79 -6.44
N GLY A 11 -16.43 6.08 -5.14
CA GLY A 11 -15.32 5.69 -4.27
C GLY A 11 -14.09 6.62 -4.37
N ILE A 12 -14.14 7.66 -5.21
CA ILE A 12 -13.03 8.57 -5.45
C ILE A 12 -12.91 9.54 -4.28
N THR A 13 -11.74 9.55 -3.64
CA THR A 13 -11.41 10.48 -2.54
C THR A 13 -10.74 11.76 -3.05
N ALA A 14 -10.60 12.76 -2.17
CA ALA A 14 -9.82 13.96 -2.48
C ALA A 14 -8.37 13.65 -2.90
N LEU A 15 -7.77 12.59 -2.32
CA LEU A 15 -6.39 12.19 -2.63
C LEU A 15 -6.27 11.66 -4.08
N HIS A 16 -7.24 10.88 -4.55
CA HIS A 16 -7.29 10.44 -5.96
C HIS A 16 -7.31 11.65 -6.91
N ASN A 17 -8.22 12.61 -6.66
CA ASN A 17 -8.34 13.81 -7.49
C ASN A 17 -7.06 14.67 -7.48
N ALA A 18 -6.41 14.79 -6.32
CA ALA A 18 -5.15 15.54 -6.21
C ALA A 18 -4.03 14.90 -7.04
N ILE A 19 -3.93 13.56 -7.02
CA ILE A 19 -2.94 12.80 -7.77
C ILE A 19 -3.21 12.87 -9.28
N CYS A 20 -4.43 12.56 -9.73
CA CYS A 20 -4.79 12.62 -11.15
C CYS A 20 -4.70 14.05 -11.72
N GLY A 21 -4.81 15.07 -10.87
CA GLY A 21 -4.59 16.47 -11.23
C GLY A 21 -3.14 16.95 -11.11
N ALA A 22 -2.19 16.08 -10.76
CA ALA A 22 -0.77 16.40 -10.53
C ALA A 22 -0.54 17.57 -9.53
N ASN A 23 -1.39 17.68 -8.51
CA ASN A 23 -1.32 18.75 -7.51
C ASN A 23 -0.50 18.31 -6.28
N TYR A 24 0.82 18.19 -6.44
CA TYR A 24 1.75 17.72 -5.38
C TYR A 24 1.54 18.40 -4.01
N PRO A 25 1.37 19.74 -3.90
CA PRO A 25 1.16 20.37 -2.60
C PRO A 25 -0.13 19.92 -1.90
N ILE A 26 -1.17 19.58 -2.67
CA ILE A 26 -2.43 19.06 -2.12
C ILE A 26 -2.27 17.59 -1.73
N VAL A 27 -1.53 16.80 -2.51
CA VAL A 27 -1.18 15.41 -2.16
C VAL A 27 -0.46 15.38 -0.81
N ASP A 28 0.59 16.16 -0.65
CA ASP A 28 1.36 16.24 0.61
C ASP A 28 0.47 16.70 1.77
N PHE A 29 -0.36 17.72 1.56
CA PHE A 29 -1.28 18.21 2.57
C PHE A 29 -2.29 17.14 3.01
N LEU A 30 -2.89 16.40 2.07
CA LEU A 30 -3.89 15.38 2.36
C LEU A 30 -3.26 14.20 3.12
N ILE A 31 -2.08 13.75 2.70
CA ILE A 31 -1.34 12.68 3.39
C ILE A 31 -0.98 13.13 4.82
N ALA A 32 -0.46 14.35 4.99
CA ALA A 32 -0.13 14.92 6.29
C ALA A 32 -1.37 15.11 7.19
N ALA A 33 -2.53 15.38 6.60
CA ALA A 33 -3.81 15.45 7.30
C ALA A 33 -4.39 14.08 7.69
N GLY A 34 -3.74 12.98 7.29
CA GLY A 34 -4.15 11.61 7.61
C GLY A 34 -5.19 11.04 6.63
N ALA A 35 -5.22 11.50 5.37
CA ALA A 35 -6.01 10.84 4.34
C ALA A 35 -5.55 9.39 4.16
N ASN A 36 -6.51 8.47 4.02
CA ASN A 36 -6.23 7.07 3.77
C ASN A 36 -5.58 6.87 2.39
N VAL A 37 -4.28 6.59 2.38
CA VAL A 37 -3.49 6.32 1.16
C VAL A 37 -3.86 5.03 0.44
N ASN A 38 -4.73 4.20 1.05
CA ASN A 38 -5.19 2.92 0.53
C ASN A 38 -6.70 2.87 0.30
N SER A 39 -7.42 4.01 0.29
CA SER A 39 -8.85 4.00 -0.05
C SER A 39 -9.03 3.51 -1.49
N PRO A 40 -9.74 2.40 -1.75
CA PRO A 40 -10.06 2.00 -3.11
C PRO A 40 -11.26 2.79 -3.64
N ASP A 41 -11.25 3.08 -4.94
CA ASP A 41 -12.45 3.50 -5.65
C ASP A 41 -13.36 2.30 -5.97
N SER A 42 -14.45 2.54 -6.70
CA SER A 42 -15.43 1.51 -7.11
C SER A 42 -14.86 0.40 -8.02
N HIS A 43 -13.67 0.60 -8.60
CA HIS A 43 -12.96 -0.37 -9.43
C HIS A 43 -11.75 -0.98 -8.70
N GLY A 44 -11.58 -0.68 -7.40
CA GLY A 44 -10.44 -1.13 -6.61
C GLY A 44 -9.16 -0.32 -6.83
N TRP A 45 -9.21 0.80 -7.55
CA TRP A 45 -8.04 1.66 -7.72
C TRP A 45 -7.74 2.37 -6.40
N THR A 46 -6.52 2.21 -5.93
CA THR A 46 -5.97 2.97 -4.80
C THR A 46 -5.24 4.21 -5.33
N PRO A 47 -4.92 5.19 -4.46
CA PRO A 47 -4.03 6.30 -4.81
C PRO A 47 -2.73 5.88 -5.50
N LEU A 48 -2.15 4.73 -5.12
CA LEU A 48 -0.93 4.21 -5.74
C LEU A 48 -1.15 3.76 -7.19
N HIS A 49 -2.31 3.17 -7.50
CA HIS A 49 -2.68 2.84 -8.89
C HIS A 49 -2.82 4.10 -9.76
N CYS A 50 -3.45 5.15 -9.23
CA CYS A 50 -3.56 6.44 -9.93
C CYS A 50 -2.17 7.04 -10.23
N ALA A 51 -1.30 7.09 -9.22
CA ALA A 51 0.06 7.62 -9.38
C ALA A 51 0.87 6.82 -10.41
N ALA A 52 0.77 5.49 -10.37
CA ALA A 52 1.43 4.62 -11.33
C ALA A 52 0.91 4.82 -12.76
N SER A 53 -0.40 4.97 -12.95
CA SER A 53 -0.98 5.25 -14.29
C SER A 53 -0.56 6.58 -14.90
N CYS A 54 -0.10 7.51 -14.06
CA CYS A 54 0.49 8.77 -14.49
C CYS A 54 2.02 8.69 -14.66
N ASN A 55 2.64 7.55 -14.34
CA ASN A 55 4.09 7.34 -14.19
C ASN A 55 4.76 8.33 -13.22
N ASP A 56 4.04 8.74 -12.18
CA ASP A 56 4.55 9.73 -11.22
C ASP A 56 5.35 9.05 -10.10
N THR A 57 6.65 8.82 -10.36
CA THR A 57 7.55 8.18 -9.40
C THR A 57 7.63 8.93 -8.07
N ALA A 58 7.50 10.26 -8.07
CA ALA A 58 7.57 11.07 -6.85
C ALA A 58 6.35 10.81 -5.95
N ILE A 59 5.14 10.83 -6.52
CA ILE A 59 3.91 10.50 -5.78
C ILE A 59 3.91 9.02 -5.36
N CYS A 60 4.33 8.10 -6.25
CA CYS A 60 4.48 6.67 -5.88
C CYS A 60 5.38 6.53 -4.65
N THR A 61 6.53 7.21 -4.65
CA THR A 61 7.47 7.18 -3.52
C THR A 61 6.84 7.72 -2.24
N ALA A 62 6.16 8.87 -2.31
CA ALA A 62 5.48 9.46 -1.16
C ALA A 62 4.41 8.50 -0.59
N LEU A 63 3.56 7.93 -1.44
CA LEU A 63 2.51 7.00 -1.01
C LEU A 63 3.11 5.76 -0.34
N VAL A 64 4.16 5.15 -0.91
CA VAL A 64 4.85 4.00 -0.31
C VAL A 64 5.42 4.36 1.06
N GLN A 65 6.07 5.53 1.20
CA GLN A 65 6.60 6.02 2.48
C GLN A 65 5.53 6.27 3.55
N HIS A 66 4.27 6.44 3.12
CA HIS A 66 3.13 6.67 3.99
C HIS A 66 2.20 5.45 4.13
N GLY A 67 2.71 4.27 3.79
CA GLY A 67 2.05 2.98 4.04
C GLY A 67 1.07 2.57 2.94
N ALA A 68 1.42 2.83 1.67
CA ALA A 68 0.67 2.26 0.56
C ALA A 68 0.78 0.73 0.51
N ALA A 69 -0.34 0.08 0.23
CA ALA A 69 -0.43 -1.35 0.01
C ALA A 69 0.06 -1.68 -1.41
N ILE A 70 1.25 -2.26 -1.48
CA ILE A 70 1.95 -2.51 -2.76
C ILE A 70 1.21 -3.57 -3.60
N PHE A 71 0.71 -4.61 -2.92
CA PHE A 71 0.02 -5.74 -3.56
C PHE A 71 -1.51 -5.59 -3.56
N ALA A 72 -2.03 -4.37 -3.38
CA ALA A 72 -3.44 -4.11 -3.66
C ALA A 72 -3.71 -4.31 -5.15
N THR A 73 -4.83 -4.95 -5.49
CA THR A 73 -5.20 -5.24 -6.88
C THR A 73 -6.53 -4.59 -7.24
N THR A 74 -6.64 -4.18 -8.50
CA THR A 74 -7.90 -3.67 -9.07
C THR A 74 -8.92 -4.80 -9.24
N LEU A 75 -10.21 -4.47 -9.13
CA LEU A 75 -11.29 -5.45 -9.24
C LEU A 75 -11.52 -5.92 -10.68
N SER A 76 -11.23 -5.07 -11.68
CA SER A 76 -11.51 -5.35 -13.09
C SER A 76 -10.62 -6.40 -13.72
N ASP A 77 -9.34 -6.41 -13.34
CA ASP A 77 -8.28 -7.14 -14.03
C ASP A 77 -7.23 -7.72 -13.08
N GLY A 78 -7.40 -7.56 -11.75
CA GLY A 78 -6.51 -8.13 -10.76
C GLY A 78 -5.11 -7.51 -10.76
N ALA A 79 -4.95 -6.32 -11.32
CA ALA A 79 -3.65 -5.72 -11.58
C ALA A 79 -3.15 -4.92 -10.37
N THR A 80 -1.86 -5.02 -10.04
CA THR A 80 -1.21 -4.17 -9.03
C THR A 80 -0.84 -2.81 -9.61
N ALA A 81 -0.33 -1.91 -8.76
CA ALA A 81 0.03 -0.56 -9.19
C ALA A 81 1.09 -0.54 -10.31
N ILE A 82 2.14 -1.39 -10.25
CA ILE A 82 3.18 -1.42 -11.31
C ILE A 82 2.58 -1.77 -12.69
N GLU A 83 1.59 -2.66 -12.72
CA GLU A 83 0.93 -3.08 -13.96
C GLU A 83 0.04 -1.98 -14.55
N LYS A 84 -0.22 -0.90 -13.80
CA LYS A 84 -0.88 0.31 -14.29
C LYS A 84 0.07 1.35 -14.87
N CYS A 85 1.40 1.20 -14.73
CA CYS A 85 2.36 2.09 -15.39
C CYS A 85 2.15 2.11 -16.91
N ASP A 86 2.13 3.30 -17.51
CA ASP A 86 1.84 3.47 -18.94
C ASP A 86 3.16 3.48 -19.76
N PRO A 87 3.46 2.45 -20.56
CA PRO A 87 4.71 2.37 -21.32
C PRO A 87 4.83 3.42 -22.44
N TYR A 88 3.74 4.12 -22.77
CA TYR A 88 3.71 5.15 -23.81
C TYR A 88 3.82 6.58 -23.26
N ARG A 89 3.93 6.74 -21.94
CA ARG A 89 4.12 8.04 -21.27
C ARG A 89 5.55 8.19 -20.74
N GLU A 90 5.99 9.45 -20.61
CA GLU A 90 7.25 9.78 -19.95
C GLU A 90 7.27 9.25 -18.51
N GLY A 91 8.46 8.98 -17.96
CA GLY A 91 8.64 8.49 -16.60
C GLY A 91 8.36 7.00 -16.40
N TYR A 92 7.88 6.28 -17.43
CA TYR A 92 7.56 4.84 -17.32
C TYR A 92 8.70 4.02 -16.73
N GLY A 93 9.91 4.15 -17.28
CA GLY A 93 11.05 3.36 -16.85
C GLY A 93 11.36 3.55 -15.37
N ASP A 94 11.37 4.80 -14.89
CA ASP A 94 11.67 5.12 -13.50
C ASP A 94 10.55 4.63 -12.57
N CYS A 95 9.29 4.86 -12.93
CA CYS A 95 8.13 4.49 -12.12
C CYS A 95 7.97 2.97 -12.02
N ALA A 96 8.06 2.27 -13.15
CA ALA A 96 7.96 0.82 -13.19
C ALA A 96 9.15 0.16 -12.46
N THR A 97 10.38 0.66 -12.65
CA THR A 97 11.56 0.13 -11.93
C THR A 97 11.40 0.34 -10.43
N TYR A 98 11.00 1.54 -10.00
CA TYR A 98 10.78 1.83 -8.59
C TYR A 98 9.77 0.88 -7.94
N LEU A 99 8.59 0.71 -8.57
CA LEU A 99 7.56 -0.18 -8.03
C LEU A 99 7.98 -1.65 -8.09
N ALA A 100 8.71 -2.08 -9.12
CA ALA A 100 9.26 -3.43 -9.22
C ALA A 100 10.25 -3.71 -8.08
N ASP A 101 11.16 -2.76 -7.83
CA ASP A 101 12.13 -2.87 -6.75
C ASP A 101 11.42 -2.93 -5.39
N VAL A 102 10.40 -2.11 -5.17
CA VAL A 102 9.57 -2.14 -3.96
C VAL A 102 8.87 -3.50 -3.80
N GLU A 103 8.19 -4.00 -4.83
CA GLU A 103 7.52 -5.31 -4.81
C GLU A 103 8.49 -6.47 -4.53
N GLN A 104 9.65 -6.47 -5.20
CA GLN A 104 10.61 -7.55 -5.07
C GLN A 104 11.35 -7.51 -3.72
N SER A 105 11.68 -6.32 -3.22
CA SER A 105 12.44 -6.13 -1.99
C SER A 105 11.60 -6.29 -0.72
N MET A 106 10.28 -6.09 -0.79
CA MET A 106 9.41 -6.16 0.37
C MET A 106 9.42 -7.55 1.00
N GLY A 107 9.65 -7.60 2.32
CA GLY A 107 9.85 -8.83 3.08
C GLY A 107 11.22 -9.50 2.90
N LEU A 108 12.15 -8.91 2.15
CA LEU A 108 13.53 -9.41 1.98
C LEU A 108 14.59 -8.38 2.45
N MET A 109 14.35 -7.10 2.17
CA MET A 109 15.23 -6.02 2.64
C MET A 109 14.89 -5.60 4.07
N HIS A 110 15.75 -4.78 4.68
CA HIS A 110 15.57 -4.28 6.05
C HIS A 110 15.28 -5.39 7.08
N ASN A 111 16.03 -6.50 6.98
CA ASN A 111 15.86 -7.69 7.81
C ASN A 111 14.46 -8.33 7.70
N GLY A 112 13.78 -8.20 6.56
CA GLY A 112 12.45 -8.74 6.32
C GLY A 112 11.32 -7.94 6.95
N MET A 113 11.59 -6.73 7.45
CA MET A 113 10.61 -5.94 8.19
C MET A 113 9.52 -5.38 7.27
N VAL A 114 8.26 -5.61 7.66
CA VAL A 114 7.06 -5.03 7.02
C VAL A 114 6.07 -4.55 8.10
N TYR A 115 5.14 -3.67 7.72
CA TYR A 115 4.17 -3.08 8.64
C TYR A 115 2.74 -3.43 8.26
N ALA A 116 1.97 -3.92 9.22
CA ALA A 116 0.57 -4.23 9.03
C ALA A 116 -0.21 -2.94 8.72
N LEU A 117 -0.88 -2.93 7.57
CA LEU A 117 -1.72 -1.81 7.13
C LEU A 117 -3.19 -2.02 7.54
N TRP A 118 -3.56 -3.20 8.02
CA TRP A 118 -4.89 -3.49 8.53
C TRP A 118 -4.79 -4.51 9.67
N ASP A 119 -5.85 -4.60 10.47
CA ASP A 119 -6.03 -5.70 11.40
C ASP A 119 -6.28 -7.02 10.65
N TYR A 120 -5.74 -8.11 11.16
CA TYR A 120 -5.99 -9.46 10.65
C TYR A 120 -6.17 -10.42 11.83
N SER A 121 -7.18 -11.30 11.73
CA SER A 121 -7.45 -12.36 12.70
C SER A 121 -7.22 -13.70 12.02
N ALA A 122 -6.32 -14.50 12.57
CA ALA A 122 -5.97 -15.81 12.05
C ALA A 122 -7.22 -16.71 11.91
N GLU A 123 -7.37 -17.29 10.74
CA GLU A 123 -8.44 -18.24 10.42
C GLU A 123 -7.98 -19.69 10.65
N PHE A 124 -6.68 -19.95 10.45
CA PHE A 124 -6.05 -21.26 10.66
C PHE A 124 -4.97 -21.22 11.76
N GLY A 125 -4.65 -22.39 12.31
CA GLY A 125 -3.75 -22.51 13.46
C GLY A 125 -2.27 -22.21 13.18
N ASP A 126 -1.91 -22.11 11.90
CA ASP A 126 -0.59 -21.78 11.38
C ASP A 126 -0.48 -20.34 10.88
N GLU A 127 -1.49 -19.50 11.12
CA GLU A 127 -1.48 -18.07 10.78
C GLU A 127 -1.22 -17.18 11.99
N LEU A 128 -0.64 -15.99 11.75
CA LEU A 128 -0.46 -14.97 12.77
C LEU A 128 -1.58 -13.94 12.72
N SER A 129 -2.16 -13.62 13.88
CA SER A 129 -3.03 -12.43 14.04
C SER A 129 -2.18 -11.20 14.30
N PHE A 130 -2.58 -10.06 13.76
CA PHE A 130 -1.87 -8.78 13.93
C PHE A 130 -2.81 -7.58 13.86
N ARG A 131 -2.34 -6.44 14.35
CA ARG A 131 -3.05 -5.16 14.35
C ARG A 131 -2.39 -4.15 13.43
N GLU A 132 -3.18 -3.23 12.91
CA GLU A 132 -2.68 -2.10 12.13
C GLU A 132 -1.53 -1.38 12.88
N GLY A 133 -0.41 -1.20 12.17
CA GLY A 133 0.79 -0.55 12.66
C GLY A 133 1.78 -1.46 13.38
N GLU A 134 1.46 -2.74 13.60
CA GLU A 134 2.44 -3.71 14.09
C GLU A 134 3.47 -4.03 13.01
N SER A 135 4.71 -4.24 13.45
CA SER A 135 5.82 -4.62 12.60
C SER A 135 6.00 -6.14 12.63
N VAL A 136 6.00 -6.76 11.45
CA VAL A 136 6.12 -8.21 11.26
C VAL A 136 7.40 -8.51 10.47
N THR A 137 8.19 -9.48 10.93
CA THR A 137 9.44 -9.86 10.23
C THR A 137 9.18 -11.07 9.35
N VAL A 138 9.25 -10.87 8.04
CA VAL A 138 9.17 -11.96 7.05
C VAL A 138 10.44 -12.80 7.13
N LEU A 139 10.26 -14.12 7.32
CA LEU A 139 11.35 -15.09 7.43
C LEU A 139 11.57 -15.82 6.10
N ARG A 140 10.48 -16.17 5.42
CA ARG A 140 10.51 -16.73 4.06
C ARG A 140 9.25 -16.32 3.29
N ARG A 141 9.45 -16.11 2.00
CA ARG A 141 8.37 -16.03 1.02
C ARG A 141 8.31 -17.43 0.41
N ASP A 142 7.27 -18.20 0.71
CA ASP A 142 7.16 -19.55 0.16
C ASP A 142 7.06 -19.50 -1.38
N GLY A 143 7.43 -20.60 -2.03
CA GLY A 143 7.81 -20.65 -3.46
C GLY A 143 6.69 -20.29 -4.45
N PRO A 144 6.95 -20.40 -5.77
CA PRO A 144 6.11 -19.84 -6.84
C PRO A 144 4.63 -20.30 -6.91
N GLU A 145 4.19 -21.23 -6.05
CA GLU A 145 2.81 -21.71 -5.96
C GLU A 145 1.99 -21.07 -4.82
N GLU A 146 2.63 -20.46 -3.80
CA GLU A 146 1.98 -19.78 -2.66
C GLU A 146 2.41 -18.31 -2.58
N THR A 147 2.17 -17.56 -3.65
CA THR A 147 2.69 -16.18 -3.80
C THR A 147 2.04 -15.17 -2.86
N ASP A 148 0.88 -15.47 -2.27
CA ASP A 148 0.09 -14.53 -1.47
C ASP A 148 0.31 -14.59 0.03
N TRP A 149 1.04 -15.60 0.51
CA TRP A 149 1.31 -15.82 1.93
C TRP A 149 2.80 -15.85 2.21
N TRP A 150 3.20 -15.20 3.30
CA TRP A 150 4.57 -15.21 3.78
C TRP A 150 4.65 -15.87 5.13
N TRP A 151 5.70 -16.65 5.36
CA TRP A 151 6.01 -17.13 6.70
C TRP A 151 6.80 -16.05 7.42
N ALA A 152 6.29 -15.62 8.56
CA ALA A 152 6.81 -14.49 9.29
C ALA A 152 6.87 -14.78 10.79
N THR A 153 7.48 -13.84 11.53
CA THR A 153 7.43 -13.83 12.99
C THR A 153 6.89 -12.52 13.53
N LEU A 154 6.08 -12.65 14.58
CA LEU A 154 5.54 -11.55 15.38
C LEU A 154 5.54 -11.99 16.86
N HIS A 155 6.13 -11.16 17.73
CA HIS A 155 6.23 -11.44 19.17
C HIS A 155 6.84 -12.81 19.53
N GLY A 156 7.75 -13.33 18.69
CA GLY A 156 8.40 -14.62 18.88
C GLY A 156 7.55 -15.83 18.50
N GLN A 157 6.35 -15.62 17.95
CA GLN A 157 5.56 -16.66 17.29
C GLN A 157 5.85 -16.62 15.79
N GLU A 158 5.79 -17.78 15.14
CA GLU A 158 5.93 -17.91 13.70
C GLU A 158 4.62 -18.42 13.09
N GLY A 159 4.33 -17.97 11.88
CA GLY A 159 3.15 -18.37 11.13
C GLY A 159 2.99 -17.62 9.82
N TYR A 160 2.01 -18.02 9.05
CA TYR A 160 1.61 -17.41 7.79
C TYR A 160 0.94 -16.05 8.01
N VAL A 161 1.27 -15.11 7.13
CA VAL A 161 0.63 -13.80 7.03
C VAL A 161 0.31 -13.47 5.57
N PRO A 162 -0.84 -12.85 5.28
CA PRO A 162 -1.22 -12.51 3.91
C PRO A 162 -0.46 -11.26 3.44
N ARG A 163 0.31 -11.36 2.34
CA ARG A 163 1.25 -10.29 1.94
C ARG A 163 0.57 -8.95 1.64
N ASN A 164 -0.65 -8.98 1.14
CA ASN A 164 -1.42 -7.80 0.72
C ASN A 164 -1.89 -6.95 1.90
N TYR A 165 -1.76 -7.44 3.14
CA TYR A 165 -2.06 -6.68 4.35
C TYR A 165 -0.91 -5.77 4.80
N PHE A 166 0.24 -5.84 4.14
CA PHE A 166 1.45 -5.15 4.57
C PHE A 166 1.86 -4.01 3.62
N GLY A 167 2.67 -3.10 4.17
CA GLY A 167 3.44 -2.11 3.43
C GLY A 167 4.88 -2.06 3.93
N LEU A 168 5.76 -1.39 3.17
CA LEU A 168 7.14 -1.13 3.59
C LEU A 168 7.23 -0.17 4.77
N PHE A 169 6.23 0.70 4.93
CA PHE A 169 6.13 1.69 5.99
C PHE A 169 4.74 1.61 6.63
N PRO A 170 4.60 2.01 7.91
CA PRO A 170 3.30 2.08 8.54
C PRO A 170 2.47 3.25 7.98
N ARG A 171 1.15 3.16 8.12
CA ARG A 171 0.25 4.29 7.81
C ARG A 171 0.54 5.51 8.68
N VAL A 172 0.28 6.69 8.13
CA VAL A 172 0.24 7.92 8.92
C VAL A 172 -0.91 7.84 9.92
N LYS A 173 -0.60 7.85 11.22
CA LYS A 173 -1.63 7.95 12.25
C LYS A 173 -2.29 9.32 12.14
N ALA A 174 -3.61 9.35 11.92
CA ALA A 174 -4.37 10.58 12.06
C ALA A 174 -4.10 11.15 13.46
N GLN A 175 -3.54 12.36 13.54
CA GLN A 175 -3.44 13.06 14.81
C GLN A 175 -4.87 13.31 15.28
N ARG A 176 -5.39 12.46 16.18
CA ARG A 176 -6.56 12.82 16.99
C ARG A 176 -6.13 14.05 17.78
N SER A 177 -6.52 15.22 17.30
CA SER A 177 -6.45 16.45 18.08
C SER A 177 -7.16 16.13 19.38
N LYS A 178 -6.41 16.04 20.48
CA LYS A 178 -6.99 16.04 21.82
C LYS A 178 -7.63 17.41 21.98
N VAL A 179 -8.94 17.50 21.71
CA VAL A 179 -9.78 18.61 22.16
C VAL A 179 -10.26 18.27 23.55
#